data_AF-A0A519U556-F1
#
_entry.id   AF-A0A519U556-F1
#
_cell.length_a   1.000
_cell.length_b   1.000
_cell.length_c   1.000
_cell.angle_alpha   90.00
_cell.angle_beta   90.00
_cell.angle_gamma   90.00
#
_symmetry.space_group_name_H-M   'P 1'
#
loop_
_entity.id
_entity.type
_entity.pdbx_description
1 polymer ?
#
loop_
_entity_poly.entity_id
_entity_poly.type
_entity_poly.pdbx_seq_one_letter_code
_entity_poly.pdbx_strand_id
1 'polypeptide(L)'
;MFPPASSPSTPPALTDFASFYLYGLTNNPYQQSADLAQFGQLYNLVIGEHGGVGLASSFHPYQLVNQAGITVWYTAYAQLYAQPNRAALFEAMAEEQARYVVAPPASFAEFHVWPDTRLTSQENPVFSHYIPFVLPFLVRKSAAILRWDAELAAADGNRERFGGYLEAVNKAIQFVQPSPAFVLGFGEFDEQQPERLIERFMDCRAMLLTR
;
A
#
# COMPACT_ATOMS: atom_id res chain seq x y z
N MET A 1 48.55 1.35 -6.25
CA MET A 1 47.72 0.14 -6.21
C MET A 1 46.30 0.61 -5.94
N PHE A 2 45.47 0.70 -6.97
CA PHE A 2 44.06 1.07 -6.79
C PHE A 2 43.31 -0.14 -6.25
N PRO A 3 42.37 0.03 -5.29
CA PRO A 3 41.53 -1.08 -4.86
C PRO A 3 40.75 -1.61 -6.07
N PRO A 4 40.51 -2.93 -6.16
CA PRO A 4 39.69 -3.47 -7.23
C PRO A 4 38.30 -2.84 -7.15
N ALA A 5 37.78 -2.41 -8.30
CA ALA A 5 36.40 -1.98 -8.43
C ALA A 5 35.50 -3.09 -7.90
N SER A 6 34.68 -2.78 -6.89
CA SER A 6 33.62 -3.65 -6.41
C SER A 6 32.79 -4.08 -7.62
N SER A 7 32.61 -5.39 -7.78
CA SER A 7 31.72 -5.94 -8.80
C SER A 7 30.34 -5.28 -8.66
N PRO A 8 29.64 -4.95 -9.75
CA PRO A 8 28.32 -4.35 -9.64
C PRO A 8 27.43 -5.30 -8.85
N SER A 9 26.91 -4.82 -7.72
CA SER A 9 25.94 -5.56 -6.93
C SER A 9 24.76 -5.88 -7.84
N THR A 10 24.36 -7.16 -7.87
CA THR A 10 23.15 -7.55 -8.58
C THR A 10 21.98 -6.75 -8.00
N PRO A 11 21.17 -6.07 -8.84
CA PRO A 11 20.03 -5.31 -8.34
C PRO A 11 19.12 -6.22 -7.51
N PRO A 12 18.52 -5.72 -6.41
CA PRO A 12 17.57 -6.48 -5.61
C PRO A 12 16.44 -7.07 -6.48
N ALA A 13 16.08 -8.31 -6.19
CA ALA A 13 14.94 -8.98 -6.82
C ALA A 13 13.63 -8.53 -6.15
N LEU A 14 12.49 -8.77 -6.81
CA LEU A 14 11.17 -8.49 -6.20
C LEU A 14 10.98 -9.22 -4.85
N THR A 15 11.58 -10.41 -4.69
CA THR A 15 11.52 -11.19 -3.44
C THR A 15 12.20 -10.52 -2.25
N ASP A 16 13.06 -9.52 -2.50
CA ASP A 16 13.68 -8.69 -1.46
C ASP A 16 12.74 -7.59 -0.95
N PHE A 17 11.53 -7.52 -1.49
CA PHE A 17 10.46 -6.62 -1.08
C PHE A 17 9.25 -7.38 -0.55
N ALA A 18 8.44 -6.68 0.22
CA ALA A 18 7.15 -7.12 0.73
C ALA A 18 6.05 -6.14 0.28
N SER A 19 4.89 -6.70 -0.05
CA SER A 19 3.75 -5.97 -0.59
C SER A 19 2.83 -5.56 0.55
N PHE A 20 2.83 -4.31 0.94
CA PHE A 20 1.98 -3.79 2.01
C PHE A 20 0.86 -2.90 1.49
N TYR A 21 -0.13 -2.65 2.33
CA TYR A 21 -1.20 -1.71 2.04
C TYR A 21 -1.86 -1.13 3.30
N LEU A 22 -2.33 0.12 3.18
CA LEU A 22 -3.45 0.60 4.00
C LEU A 22 -4.75 0.18 3.35
N TYR A 23 -5.77 -0.13 4.15
CA TYR A 23 -7.11 -0.40 3.67
C TYR A 23 -8.14 0.41 4.46
N GLY A 24 -9.24 0.78 3.79
CA GLY A 24 -10.23 1.68 4.35
C GLY A 24 -11.51 1.77 3.51
N LEU A 25 -12.39 2.69 3.88
CA LEU A 25 -13.68 2.93 3.22
C LEU A 25 -13.76 4.36 2.70
N THR A 26 -14.34 4.54 1.53
CA THR A 26 -14.46 5.81 0.81
C THR A 26 -15.75 5.82 -0.01
N ASN A 27 -16.04 6.93 -0.69
CA ASN A 27 -17.04 6.98 -1.76
C ASN A 27 -16.43 6.91 -3.18
N ASN A 28 -15.11 6.94 -3.31
CA ASN A 28 -14.43 6.78 -4.59
C ASN A 28 -13.06 6.07 -4.41
N PRO A 29 -12.98 4.76 -4.70
CA PRO A 29 -11.81 3.96 -4.34
C PRO A 29 -10.63 4.12 -5.29
N TYR A 30 -10.88 4.54 -6.55
CA TYR A 30 -9.82 4.73 -7.54
C TYR A 30 -9.52 6.22 -7.70
N GLN A 31 -8.47 6.67 -7.01
CA GLN A 31 -7.98 8.04 -7.06
C GLN A 31 -6.48 8.04 -7.29
N GLN A 32 -6.00 9.02 -8.04
CA GLN A 32 -4.57 9.23 -8.30
C GLN A 32 -4.19 10.62 -7.82
N SER A 33 -2.95 10.76 -7.34
CA SER A 33 -2.42 12.06 -6.95
C SER A 33 -1.00 12.24 -7.48
N ALA A 34 -0.70 13.44 -7.96
CA ALA A 34 0.64 13.81 -8.41
C ALA A 34 1.52 14.36 -7.28
N ASP A 35 1.00 14.44 -6.04
CA ASP A 35 1.75 14.96 -4.90
C ASP A 35 2.67 13.88 -4.30
N LEU A 36 3.83 13.72 -4.93
CA LEU A 36 4.84 12.74 -4.53
C LEU A 36 5.42 13.04 -3.13
N ALA A 37 5.47 14.31 -2.72
CA ALA A 37 5.99 14.70 -1.42
C ALA A 37 5.06 14.23 -0.31
N GLN A 38 3.75 14.39 -0.48
CA GLN A 38 2.76 13.87 0.48
C GLN A 38 2.73 12.35 0.51
N PHE A 39 2.94 11.67 -0.62
CA PHE A 39 3.16 10.20 -0.62
C PHE A 39 4.37 9.80 0.21
N GLY A 40 5.50 10.52 0.08
CA GLY A 40 6.67 10.30 0.90
C GLY A 40 6.36 10.46 2.39
N GLN A 41 5.63 11.50 2.78
CA GLN A 41 5.21 11.71 4.17
C GLN A 41 4.30 10.59 4.69
N LEU A 42 3.32 10.16 3.89
CA LEU A 42 2.44 9.04 4.24
C LEU A 42 3.24 7.74 4.39
N TYR A 43 4.18 7.47 3.48
CA TYR A 43 5.06 6.31 3.58
C TYR A 43 5.85 6.32 4.90
N ASN A 44 6.41 7.46 5.30
CA ASN A 44 7.15 7.57 6.57
C ASN A 44 6.24 7.31 7.77
N LEU A 45 5.03 7.85 7.71
CA LEU A 45 4.07 7.74 8.80
C LEU A 45 3.62 6.29 9.02
N VAL A 46 3.56 5.49 7.95
CA VAL A 46 3.01 4.12 8.01
C VAL A 46 4.09 3.04 8.00
N ILE A 47 5.07 3.17 7.12
CA ILE A 47 6.16 2.19 6.95
C ILE A 47 7.34 2.53 7.86
N GLY A 48 7.73 3.81 7.94
CA GLY A 48 8.87 4.25 8.75
C GLY A 48 10.22 4.19 8.02
N GLU A 49 11.26 3.77 8.74
CA GLU A 49 12.68 3.74 8.34
C GLU A 49 12.99 2.55 7.40
N HIS A 50 12.29 2.49 6.28
CA HIS A 50 12.50 1.48 5.23
C HIS A 50 12.54 2.15 3.87
N GLY A 51 13.46 1.71 3.01
CA GLY A 51 13.42 2.05 1.59
C GLY A 51 12.30 1.30 0.86
N GLY A 52 11.82 1.85 -0.24
CA GLY A 52 10.79 1.19 -1.04
C GLY A 52 10.08 2.10 -2.03
N VAL A 53 8.92 1.63 -2.50
CA VAL A 53 8.12 2.29 -3.52
C VAL A 53 6.72 2.59 -2.99
N GLY A 54 6.32 3.85 -3.01
CA GLY A 54 4.93 4.27 -2.87
C GLY A 54 4.23 4.24 -4.23
N LEU A 55 2.98 3.78 -4.26
CA LEU A 55 2.16 3.85 -5.47
C LEU A 55 1.25 5.06 -5.39
N ALA A 56 1.32 5.91 -6.41
CA ALA A 56 0.66 7.21 -6.44
C ALA A 56 -0.86 7.12 -6.71
N SER A 57 -1.50 6.06 -6.26
CA SER A 57 -2.93 5.82 -6.45
C SER A 57 -3.51 4.93 -5.36
N SER A 58 -4.79 5.11 -5.15
CA SER A 58 -5.65 4.21 -4.39
C SER A 58 -6.47 3.35 -5.34
N PHE A 59 -6.89 2.19 -4.85
CA PHE A 59 -7.55 1.18 -5.64
C PHE A 59 -8.70 0.56 -4.84
N HIS A 60 -9.73 0.13 -5.53
CA HIS A 60 -10.59 -0.93 -5.03
C HIS A 60 -9.78 -2.25 -4.93
N PRO A 61 -10.04 -3.16 -3.98
CA PRO A 61 -9.37 -4.46 -3.91
C PRO A 61 -9.32 -5.23 -5.24
N TYR A 62 -10.43 -5.22 -5.98
CA TYR A 62 -10.53 -5.83 -7.32
C TYR A 62 -9.76 -5.08 -8.44
N GLN A 63 -9.03 -4.02 -8.13
CA GLN A 63 -8.13 -3.33 -9.05
C GLN A 63 -6.66 -3.62 -8.74
N LEU A 64 -6.35 -4.42 -7.70
CA LEU A 64 -4.96 -4.68 -7.31
C LEU A 64 -4.26 -5.70 -8.21
N VAL A 65 -5.03 -6.51 -8.93
CA VAL A 65 -4.56 -7.53 -9.88
C VAL A 65 -5.27 -7.26 -11.19
N ASN A 66 -4.55 -7.11 -12.29
CA ASN A 66 -5.16 -6.90 -13.60
C ASN A 66 -5.58 -8.24 -14.26
N GLN A 67 -6.20 -8.16 -15.45
CA GLN A 67 -6.68 -9.34 -16.20
C GLN A 67 -5.58 -10.34 -16.57
N ALA A 68 -4.31 -9.93 -16.60
CA ALA A 68 -3.17 -10.80 -16.85
C ALA A 68 -2.61 -11.46 -15.57
N GLY A 69 -3.25 -11.25 -14.42
CA GLY A 69 -2.79 -11.74 -13.12
C GLY A 69 -1.62 -10.94 -12.54
N ILE A 70 -1.31 -9.75 -13.08
CA ILE A 70 -0.19 -8.92 -12.63
C ILE A 70 -0.66 -7.98 -11.52
N THR A 71 0.07 -7.95 -10.41
CA THR A 71 -0.23 -7.07 -9.29
C THR A 71 0.26 -5.63 -9.49
N VAL A 72 -0.37 -4.68 -8.80
CA VAL A 72 0.10 -3.29 -8.73
C VAL A 72 1.52 -3.21 -8.16
N TRP A 73 1.87 -4.05 -7.19
CA TRP A 73 3.20 -4.14 -6.60
C TRP A 73 4.26 -4.62 -7.58
N TYR A 74 3.97 -5.68 -8.35
CA TYR A 74 4.85 -6.14 -9.42
C TYR A 74 5.11 -5.02 -10.44
N THR A 75 4.06 -4.30 -10.82
CA THR A 75 4.17 -3.20 -11.78
C THR A 75 5.02 -2.06 -11.24
N ALA A 76 4.88 -1.72 -9.96
CA ALA A 76 5.71 -0.72 -9.32
C ALA A 76 7.20 -1.11 -9.29
N TYR A 77 7.50 -2.37 -8.99
CA TYR A 77 8.86 -2.90 -9.08
C TYR A 77 9.40 -2.83 -10.51
N ALA A 78 8.62 -3.24 -11.50
CA ALA A 78 9.03 -3.19 -12.90
C ALA A 78 9.32 -1.75 -13.37
N GLN A 79 8.51 -0.77 -12.93
CA GLN A 79 8.74 0.65 -13.21
C GLN A 79 10.02 1.19 -12.56
N LEU A 80 10.31 0.79 -11.32
CA LEU A 80 11.58 1.11 -10.65
C LEU A 80 12.77 0.47 -11.40
N TYR A 81 12.65 -0.80 -11.77
CA TYR A 81 13.70 -1.55 -12.47
C TYR A 81 13.97 -1.02 -13.90
N ALA A 82 12.97 -0.40 -14.53
CA ALA A 82 13.10 0.24 -15.83
C ALA A 82 13.82 1.60 -15.79
N GLN A 83 14.05 2.19 -14.60
CA GLN A 83 14.70 3.49 -14.50
C GLN A 83 16.15 3.47 -15.00
N PRO A 84 16.60 4.47 -15.78
CA PRO A 84 18.00 4.55 -16.24
C PRO A 84 19.02 4.56 -15.11
N ASN A 85 18.68 5.16 -13.97
CA ASN A 85 19.52 5.26 -12.76
C ASN A 85 19.16 4.22 -11.69
N ARG A 86 18.52 3.09 -12.05
CA ARG A 86 18.03 2.08 -11.09
C ARG A 86 19.06 1.62 -10.06
N ALA A 87 20.33 1.48 -10.45
CA ALA A 87 21.39 1.02 -9.54
C ALA A 87 21.53 1.98 -8.34
N ALA A 88 21.62 3.29 -8.62
CA ALA A 88 21.68 4.31 -7.59
C ALA A 88 20.37 4.38 -6.77
N LEU A 89 19.21 4.16 -7.40
CA LEU A 89 17.93 4.12 -6.67
C LEU A 89 17.88 2.95 -5.67
N PHE A 90 18.33 1.75 -6.08
CA PHE A 90 18.38 0.59 -5.19
C PHE A 90 19.41 0.75 -4.07
N GLU A 91 20.56 1.35 -4.35
CA GLU A 91 21.58 1.69 -3.35
C GLU A 91 21.02 2.67 -2.32
N ALA A 92 20.41 3.78 -2.78
CA ALA A 92 19.77 4.74 -1.89
C ALA A 92 18.63 4.12 -1.06
N MET A 93 17.86 3.18 -1.62
CA MET A 93 16.85 2.43 -0.85
C MET A 93 17.45 1.55 0.24
N ALA A 94 18.63 0.98 -0.01
CA ALA A 94 19.30 0.09 0.93
C ALA A 94 20.04 0.85 2.04
N GLU A 95 20.72 1.95 1.69
CA GLU A 95 21.62 2.68 2.59
C GLU A 95 20.95 3.89 3.23
N GLU A 96 20.18 4.65 2.46
CA GLU A 96 19.53 5.89 2.89
C GLU A 96 18.04 5.69 3.19
N GLN A 97 17.52 4.47 3.01
CA GLN A 97 16.10 4.16 3.12
C GLN A 97 15.25 5.07 2.20
N ALA A 98 15.81 5.43 1.04
CA ALA A 98 15.18 6.31 0.08
C ALA A 98 13.87 5.72 -0.44
N ARG A 99 12.98 6.61 -0.89
CA ARG A 99 11.63 6.25 -1.35
C ARG A 99 11.45 6.72 -2.77
N TYR A 100 10.95 5.83 -3.59
CA TYR A 100 10.55 6.13 -4.95
C TYR A 100 9.04 6.12 -5.04
N VAL A 101 8.45 6.98 -5.86
CA VAL A 101 7.00 7.01 -6.04
C VAL A 101 6.70 6.81 -7.51
N VAL A 102 5.77 5.92 -7.81
CA VAL A 102 5.38 5.58 -9.18
C VAL A 102 3.89 5.79 -9.40
N ALA A 103 3.52 6.23 -10.60
CA ALA A 103 2.14 6.20 -11.03
C ALA A 103 1.83 4.83 -11.67
N PRO A 104 0.83 4.09 -11.19
CA PRO A 104 0.42 2.83 -11.81
C PRO A 104 -0.13 3.08 -13.22
N PRO A 105 0.04 2.13 -14.16
CA PRO A 105 -0.57 2.23 -15.49
C PRO A 105 -2.10 2.24 -15.44
N ALA A 106 -2.71 2.83 -16.47
CA ALA A 106 -4.17 2.92 -16.61
C ALA A 106 -4.88 1.56 -16.68
N SER A 107 -4.15 0.46 -16.95
CA SER A 107 -4.70 -0.90 -16.96
C SER A 107 -5.25 -1.37 -15.61
N PHE A 108 -4.95 -0.68 -14.52
CA PHE A 108 -5.52 -0.92 -13.19
C PHE A 108 -6.77 -0.09 -12.90
N ALA A 109 -7.24 0.74 -13.82
CA ALA A 109 -8.47 1.51 -13.65
C ALA A 109 -9.72 0.61 -13.72
N GLU A 110 -9.65 -0.53 -14.39
CA GLU A 110 -10.78 -1.46 -14.53
C GLU A 110 -10.83 -2.48 -13.40
N PHE A 111 -12.04 -2.86 -12.99
CA PHE A 111 -12.24 -3.92 -12.00
C PHE A 111 -11.97 -5.28 -12.64
N HIS A 112 -11.12 -6.06 -11.97
CA HIS A 112 -10.94 -7.48 -12.19
C HIS A 112 -11.36 -8.22 -10.93
N VAL A 113 -12.65 -8.55 -10.86
CA VAL A 113 -13.23 -9.21 -9.69
C VAL A 113 -12.65 -10.61 -9.58
N TRP A 114 -12.04 -10.91 -8.44
CA TRP A 114 -11.54 -12.24 -8.09
C TRP A 114 -12.72 -13.21 -7.92
N PRO A 115 -12.47 -14.54 -7.81
CA PRO A 115 -13.56 -15.49 -7.56
C PRO A 115 -14.40 -15.15 -6.30
N ASP A 116 -13.80 -14.47 -5.32
CA ASP A 116 -14.50 -13.89 -4.19
C ASP A 116 -15.18 -12.56 -4.59
N THR A 117 -16.52 -12.55 -4.60
CA THR A 117 -17.35 -11.43 -5.02
C THR A 117 -17.91 -10.62 -3.86
N ARG A 118 -17.55 -10.92 -2.61
CA ARG A 118 -18.21 -10.38 -1.41
C ARG A 118 -18.16 -8.86 -1.27
N LEU A 119 -17.17 -8.19 -1.86
CA LEU A 119 -17.11 -6.72 -1.84
C LEU A 119 -18.00 -6.03 -2.90
N THR A 120 -18.66 -6.79 -3.77
CA THR A 120 -19.60 -6.21 -4.73
C THR A 120 -20.87 -5.73 -4.03
N SER A 121 -21.45 -4.64 -4.53
CA SER A 121 -22.74 -4.14 -4.03
C SER A 121 -23.90 -5.09 -4.29
N GLN A 122 -23.78 -5.96 -5.30
CA GLN A 122 -24.77 -7.00 -5.60
C GLN A 122 -24.87 -8.02 -4.47
N GLU A 123 -23.73 -8.48 -3.95
CA GLU A 123 -23.68 -9.45 -2.86
C GLU A 123 -23.83 -8.78 -1.49
N ASN A 124 -23.25 -7.59 -1.32
CA ASN A 124 -23.28 -6.84 -0.07
C ASN A 124 -23.61 -5.35 -0.33
N PRO A 125 -24.90 -4.97 -0.29
CA PRO A 125 -25.35 -3.63 -0.60
C PRO A 125 -24.70 -2.50 0.23
N VAL A 126 -24.22 -2.80 1.44
CA VAL A 126 -23.51 -1.82 2.29
C VAL A 126 -22.27 -1.22 1.61
N PHE A 127 -21.60 -1.98 0.74
CA PHE A 127 -20.42 -1.51 -0.01
C PHE A 127 -20.78 -0.63 -1.21
N SER A 128 -22.07 -0.35 -1.46
CA SER A 128 -22.48 0.73 -2.37
C SER A 128 -22.31 2.13 -1.77
N HIS A 129 -22.24 2.23 -0.43
CA HIS A 129 -22.09 3.49 0.30
C HIS A 129 -20.72 3.60 0.97
N TYR A 130 -20.18 2.47 1.45
CA TYR A 130 -18.87 2.37 2.06
C TYR A 130 -17.95 1.58 1.13
N ILE A 131 -17.43 2.20 0.10
CA ILE A 131 -16.67 1.50 -0.94
C ILE A 131 -15.27 1.18 -0.41
N PRO A 132 -14.81 -0.09 -0.46
CA PRO A 132 -13.45 -0.47 -0.06
C PRO A 132 -12.37 0.21 -0.91
N PHE A 133 -11.34 0.76 -0.27
CA PHE A 133 -10.12 1.22 -0.93
C PHE A 133 -8.87 0.65 -0.28
N VAL A 134 -7.80 0.64 -1.06
CA VAL A 134 -6.47 0.17 -0.72
C VAL A 134 -5.43 1.17 -1.24
N LEU A 135 -4.46 1.52 -0.40
CA LEU A 135 -3.27 2.30 -0.77
C LEU A 135 -2.04 1.40 -0.64
N PRO A 136 -1.44 0.96 -1.76
CA PRO A 136 -0.36 -0.02 -1.74
C PRO A 136 1.03 0.62 -1.58
N PHE A 137 1.92 -0.15 -0.94
CA PHE A 137 3.33 0.15 -0.73
C PHE A 137 4.16 -1.10 -1.04
N LEU A 138 5.28 -0.94 -1.73
CA LEU A 138 6.27 -1.99 -1.91
C LEU A 138 7.48 -1.68 -1.02
N VAL A 139 7.70 -2.45 0.03
CA VAL A 139 8.68 -2.12 1.07
C VAL A 139 9.87 -3.07 0.98
N ARG A 140 11.09 -2.54 0.98
CA ARG A 140 12.29 -3.39 1.02
C ARG A 140 12.36 -4.08 2.38
N LYS A 141 12.55 -5.39 2.38
CA LYS A 141 12.66 -6.18 3.61
C LYS A 141 13.89 -5.74 4.41
N SER A 142 13.70 -5.55 5.71
CA SER A 142 14.77 -5.23 6.66
C SER A 142 14.42 -5.78 8.05
N ALA A 143 15.36 -5.71 9.00
CA ALA A 143 15.12 -6.10 10.38
C ALA A 143 14.38 -5.02 11.20
N ALA A 144 14.21 -3.81 10.66
CA ALA A 144 13.53 -2.73 11.35
C ALA A 144 12.03 -3.03 11.46
N ILE A 145 11.41 -2.63 12.58
CA ILE A 145 9.96 -2.75 12.77
C ILE A 145 9.26 -1.68 11.91
N LEU A 146 8.10 -1.99 11.35
CA LEU A 146 7.30 -1.00 10.62
C LEU A 146 6.74 0.04 11.60
N ARG A 147 6.60 1.30 11.16
CA ARG A 147 6.05 2.37 12.01
C ARG A 147 4.66 2.00 12.52
N TRP A 148 3.80 1.44 11.66
CA TRP A 148 2.48 0.96 12.05
C TRP A 148 2.52 -0.04 13.22
N ASP A 149 3.39 -1.05 13.13
CA ASP A 149 3.50 -2.11 14.14
C ASP A 149 4.06 -1.56 15.46
N ALA A 150 5.02 -0.63 15.39
CA ALA A 150 5.57 0.03 16.55
C ALA A 150 4.51 0.86 17.30
N GLU A 151 3.65 1.59 16.57
CA GLU A 151 2.55 2.37 17.14
C GLU A 151 1.47 1.47 17.74
N LEU A 152 1.15 0.35 17.07
CA LEU A 152 0.20 -0.63 17.59
C LEU A 152 0.72 -1.28 18.90
N ALA A 153 2.00 -1.65 18.93
CA ALA A 153 2.64 -2.19 20.13
C ALA A 153 2.69 -1.16 21.27
N ALA A 154 3.01 0.10 20.97
CA ALA A 154 3.03 1.18 21.96
C ALA A 154 1.64 1.49 22.55
N ALA A 155 0.57 1.24 21.79
CA ALA A 155 -0.79 1.38 22.27
C ALA A 155 -1.20 0.30 23.28
N ASP A 156 -0.50 -0.85 23.32
CA ASP A 156 -0.74 -1.97 24.26
C ASP A 156 -2.23 -2.38 24.34
N GLY A 157 -2.86 -2.53 23.16
CA GLY A 157 -4.28 -2.87 23.04
C GLY A 157 -5.27 -1.75 23.39
N ASN A 158 -4.80 -0.57 23.82
CA ASN A 158 -5.66 0.58 24.08
C ASN A 158 -6.01 1.31 22.78
N ARG A 159 -7.27 1.18 22.35
CA ARG A 159 -7.79 1.81 21.12
C ARG A 159 -7.72 3.33 21.13
N GLU A 160 -7.92 3.98 22.27
CA GLU A 160 -7.85 5.45 22.36
C GLU A 160 -6.43 5.95 22.15
N ARG A 161 -5.43 5.22 22.66
CA ARG A 161 -4.00 5.56 22.46
C ARG A 161 -3.59 5.44 21.00
N PHE A 162 -4.07 4.40 20.30
CA PHE A 162 -3.84 4.25 18.86
C PHE A 162 -4.64 5.25 18.02
N GLY A 163 -5.75 5.77 18.56
CA GLY A 163 -6.67 6.70 17.88
C GLY A 163 -5.97 7.94 17.32
N GLY A 164 -5.09 8.57 18.10
CA GLY A 164 -4.35 9.76 17.65
C GLY A 164 -3.42 9.49 16.46
N TYR A 165 -2.78 8.31 16.43
CA TYR A 165 -1.98 7.90 15.27
C TYR A 165 -2.87 7.62 14.05
N LEU A 166 -3.99 6.93 14.24
CA LEU A 166 -4.94 6.66 13.16
C LEU A 166 -5.55 7.95 12.59
N GLU A 167 -5.82 8.96 13.42
CA GLU A 167 -6.24 10.30 12.96
C GLU A 167 -5.16 10.97 12.11
N ALA A 168 -3.89 10.88 12.50
CA ALA A 168 -2.78 11.40 11.71
C ALA A 168 -2.68 10.70 10.35
N VAL A 169 -2.84 9.38 10.30
CA VAL A 169 -2.88 8.60 9.04
C VAL A 169 -4.07 9.02 8.18
N ASN A 170 -5.27 9.13 8.77
CA ASN A 170 -6.47 9.59 8.06
C ASN A 170 -6.32 10.99 7.46
N LYS A 171 -5.66 11.90 8.17
CA LYS A 171 -5.33 13.23 7.64
C LYS A 171 -4.29 13.14 6.52
N ALA A 172 -3.27 12.31 6.69
CA ALA A 172 -2.19 12.15 5.73
C ALA A 172 -2.64 11.51 4.40
N ILE A 173 -3.75 10.76 4.35
CA ILE A 173 -4.25 10.20 3.07
C ILE A 173 -5.09 11.20 2.26
N GLN A 174 -5.49 12.35 2.82
CA GLN A 174 -6.49 13.24 2.19
C GLN A 174 -6.10 13.78 0.82
N PHE A 175 -4.80 13.85 0.51
CA PHE A 175 -4.29 14.31 -0.78
C PHE A 175 -4.51 13.31 -1.93
N VAL A 176 -4.79 12.04 -1.61
CA VAL A 176 -5.13 10.98 -2.58
C VAL A 176 -6.55 10.44 -2.34
N GLN A 177 -7.02 10.43 -1.10
CA GLN A 177 -8.35 9.98 -0.70
C GLN A 177 -9.07 11.10 0.09
N PRO A 178 -9.65 12.10 -0.60
CA PRO A 178 -10.38 13.17 0.04
C PRO A 178 -11.60 12.67 0.82
N SER A 179 -12.07 13.49 1.76
CA SER A 179 -13.28 13.18 2.52
C SER A 179 -14.51 13.00 1.61
N PRO A 180 -15.39 12.01 1.87
CA PRO A 180 -15.34 11.06 3.00
C PRO A 180 -14.47 9.84 2.69
N ALA A 181 -13.37 9.68 3.43
CA ALA A 181 -12.53 8.50 3.43
C ALA A 181 -11.93 8.26 4.82
N PHE A 182 -11.80 6.99 5.21
CA PHE A 182 -11.11 6.63 6.45
C PHE A 182 -10.42 5.27 6.37
N VAL A 183 -9.29 5.15 7.07
CA VAL A 183 -8.46 3.95 7.20
C VAL A 183 -9.05 3.05 8.29
N LEU A 184 -9.18 1.76 7.96
CA LEU A 184 -9.54 0.68 8.87
C LEU A 184 -8.29 0.01 9.44
N GLY A 185 -7.24 -0.11 8.64
CA GLY A 185 -5.98 -0.68 9.10
C GLY A 185 -4.90 -0.74 8.03
N PHE A 186 -3.89 -1.55 8.34
CA PHE A 186 -2.73 -1.84 7.51
C PHE A 186 -2.47 -3.34 7.47
N GLY A 187 -1.88 -3.85 6.39
CA GLY A 187 -1.56 -5.26 6.25
C GLY A 187 -0.59 -5.56 5.13
N GLU A 188 -0.10 -6.79 5.12
CA GLU A 188 0.69 -7.37 4.02
C GLU A 188 -0.24 -8.12 3.07
N PHE A 189 0.00 -7.98 1.77
CA PHE A 189 -0.69 -8.67 0.70
C PHE A 189 0.03 -9.98 0.39
N ASP A 190 -0.68 -11.08 0.60
CA ASP A 190 -0.24 -12.41 0.21
C ASP A 190 -0.86 -12.76 -1.14
N GLU A 191 -0.04 -12.78 -2.20
CA GLU A 191 -0.49 -13.13 -3.55
C GLU A 191 -1.05 -14.56 -3.64
N GLN A 192 -0.69 -15.44 -2.70
CA GLN A 192 -1.23 -16.81 -2.64
C GLN A 192 -2.59 -16.87 -1.95
N GLN A 193 -2.95 -15.87 -1.15
CA GLN A 193 -4.20 -15.78 -0.39
C GLN A 193 -4.81 -14.37 -0.49
N PRO A 194 -5.12 -13.89 -1.71
CA PRO A 194 -5.67 -12.55 -1.91
C PRO A 194 -7.02 -12.35 -1.19
N GLU A 195 -7.77 -13.41 -0.93
CA GLU A 195 -9.02 -13.42 -0.15
C GLU A 195 -8.85 -12.86 1.27
N ARG A 196 -7.65 -12.93 1.87
CA ARG A 196 -7.39 -12.35 3.20
C ARG A 196 -7.63 -10.85 3.23
N LEU A 197 -7.41 -10.15 2.11
CA LEU A 197 -7.76 -8.74 1.99
C LEU A 197 -9.27 -8.55 2.08
N ILE A 198 -10.05 -9.43 1.44
CA ILE A 198 -11.51 -9.39 1.44
C ILE A 198 -12.05 -9.65 2.85
N GLU A 199 -11.48 -10.62 3.56
CA GLU A 199 -11.83 -10.95 4.95
C GLU A 199 -11.71 -9.73 5.87
N ARG A 200 -10.64 -8.92 5.74
CA ARG A 200 -10.46 -7.70 6.55
C ARG A 200 -11.61 -6.70 6.41
N PHE A 201 -12.18 -6.56 5.22
CA PHE A 201 -13.35 -5.70 5.01
C PHE A 201 -14.64 -6.36 5.53
N MET A 202 -14.77 -7.67 5.36
CA MET A 202 -15.92 -8.43 5.84
C MET A 202 -16.00 -8.45 7.38
N ASP A 203 -14.87 -8.44 8.08
CA ASP A 203 -14.81 -8.34 9.54
C ASP A 203 -15.43 -7.03 10.06
N CYS A 204 -15.34 -5.95 9.27
CA CYS A 204 -15.94 -4.66 9.60
C CYS A 204 -17.42 -4.56 9.20
N ARG A 205 -17.94 -5.48 8.38
CA ARG A 205 -19.29 -5.41 7.81
C ARG A 205 -20.39 -5.25 8.86
N ALA A 206 -20.30 -6.00 9.96
CA ALA A 206 -21.31 -5.93 11.02
C ALA A 206 -21.45 -4.51 11.58
N MET A 207 -20.34 -3.78 11.74
CA MET A 207 -20.33 -2.40 12.22
C MET A 207 -20.97 -1.43 11.23
N LEU A 208 -20.86 -1.71 9.93
CA LEU A 208 -21.43 -0.87 8.86
C LEU A 208 -22.95 -1.04 8.73
N LEU A 209 -23.50 -2.18 9.15
CA LEU A 209 -24.95 -2.46 9.09
C LEU A 209 -25.72 -1.87 10.28
N THR A 210 -25.02 -1.53 11.37
CA THR A 210 -25.62 -1.00 12.60
C THR A 210 -25.70 0.53 12.65
N ARG A 211 -25.40 1.22 11.55
CA ARG A 211 -25.40 2.68 11.44
C ARG A 211 -26.47 3.20 10.51
#